data_AF-A0AA37FAM9-F1
#
_entry.id   AF-A0AA37FAM9-F1
#
_cell.length_a   1.000
_cell.length_b   1.000
_cell.length_c   1.000
_cell.angle_alpha   90.00
_cell.angle_beta   90.00
_cell.angle_gamma   90.00
#
_symmetry.space_group_name_H-M   'P 1'
#
loop_
_entity.id
_entity.type
_entity.pdbx_description
1 polymer ?
#
loop_
_entity_poly.entity_id
_entity_poly.type
_entity_poly.pdbx_seq_one_letter_code
_entity_poly.pdbx_strand_id
1 'polypeptide(L)'
;MAATTARPTTAERRRHIAVIPCRWGASRFPGKPLALLGGMPLLWHVHQRCLEAKRLDGAIVATDDERIEAACRELGIDSIRTGEHLTGTDRVAEVAERLPADGYINVQGDEPFISPTAINDISEALEFTPPGTCAVNAYTELVDVGAVLDHNVVKVVVTARSEALMFSRQPIPYPRGDRPKYLRQLGLYGFTGEALQHFCRLQQGPLERAEGVEMLRFVEHGHAVQMVPVLDDGVAVDTPEDLTRAERFLDQLDGAVHRRGTVRPSARWDGITSSATRVRSSESPRSHS
;
A
#
# COMPACT_ATOMS: atom_id res chain seq x y z
N MET A 1 49.38 17.96 17.80
CA MET A 1 48.17 18.59 17.24
C MET A 1 47.19 17.48 16.93
N ALA A 2 46.19 17.28 17.79
CA ALA A 2 45.14 16.29 17.57
C ALA A 2 44.03 16.94 16.75
N ALA A 3 43.82 16.47 15.53
CA ALA A 3 42.70 16.89 14.72
C ALA A 3 41.43 16.24 15.29
N THR A 4 40.64 17.04 16.01
CA THR A 4 39.27 16.72 16.40
C THR A 4 38.44 16.59 15.13
N THR A 5 38.14 15.36 14.71
CA THR A 5 37.08 15.11 13.72
C THR A 5 35.74 15.43 14.37
N ALA A 6 35.16 16.56 14.00
CA ALA A 6 33.80 16.91 14.34
C ALA A 6 32.86 15.79 13.87
N ARG A 7 32.01 15.28 14.77
CA ARG A 7 30.87 14.45 14.39
C ARG A 7 29.96 15.28 13.47
N PRO A 8 29.39 14.69 12.41
CA PRO A 8 28.38 15.38 11.63
C PRO A 8 27.24 15.78 12.56
N THR A 9 26.97 17.08 12.59
CA THR A 9 25.81 17.69 13.22
C THR A 9 24.54 17.11 12.60
N THR A 10 23.66 16.58 13.45
CA THR A 10 22.24 16.24 13.22
C THR A 10 21.76 16.40 11.77
N ALA A 11 21.76 15.31 11.00
CA ALA A 11 21.04 15.28 9.73
C ALA A 11 19.56 15.63 10.01
N GLU A 12 19.01 16.59 9.27
CA GLU A 12 17.57 16.86 9.31
C GLU A 12 16.82 15.55 9.05
N ARG A 13 15.83 15.24 9.89
CA ARG A 13 15.04 14.02 9.76
C ARG A 13 14.34 14.06 8.41
N ARG A 14 14.68 13.12 7.52
CA ARG A 14 14.05 12.98 6.21
C ARG A 14 12.54 12.80 6.38
N ARG A 15 11.78 13.56 5.61
CA ARG A 15 10.32 13.53 5.61
C ARG A 15 9.84 12.40 4.72
N HIS A 16 9.26 11.36 5.32
CA HIS A 16 8.70 10.21 4.60
C HIS A 16 7.18 10.17 4.78
N ILE A 17 6.44 10.05 3.68
CA ILE A 17 4.98 10.01 3.70
C ILE A 17 4.46 8.69 3.13
N ALA A 18 3.44 8.11 3.76
CA ALA A 18 2.71 7.01 3.17
C ALA A 18 1.71 7.53 2.14
N VAL A 19 1.66 6.90 0.97
CA VAL A 19 0.65 7.15 -0.05
C VAL A 19 -0.10 5.85 -0.29
N ILE A 20 -1.42 5.90 -0.12
CA ILE A 20 -2.31 4.74 -0.24
C ILE A 20 -3.11 4.90 -1.53
N PRO A 21 -2.66 4.30 -2.66
CA PRO A 21 -3.39 4.39 -3.91
C PRO A 21 -4.69 3.58 -3.82
N CYS A 22 -5.81 4.23 -4.12
CA CYS A 22 -7.13 3.62 -4.16
C CYS A 22 -7.80 3.97 -5.49
N ARG A 23 -8.46 2.98 -6.09
CA ARG A 23 -9.26 3.16 -7.32
C ARG A 23 -10.58 2.42 -7.18
N TRP A 24 -11.61 2.90 -7.84
CA TRP A 24 -12.90 2.23 -7.84
C TRP A 24 -12.92 0.98 -8.72
N GLY A 25 -12.32 1.10 -9.91
CA GLY A 25 -12.45 0.17 -11.04
C GLY A 25 -11.57 -1.08 -10.96
N ALA A 26 -11.42 -1.73 -9.81
CA ALA A 26 -10.81 -3.06 -9.79
C ALA A 26 -11.75 -4.07 -10.46
N SER A 27 -11.33 -4.68 -11.57
CA SER A 27 -12.16 -5.58 -12.39
C SER A 27 -12.78 -6.74 -11.61
N ARG A 28 -12.06 -7.26 -10.61
CA ARG A 28 -12.48 -8.39 -9.77
C ARG A 28 -13.29 -7.98 -8.54
N PHE A 29 -13.18 -6.73 -8.11
CA PHE A 29 -13.84 -6.23 -6.90
C PHE A 29 -14.11 -4.72 -6.99
N PRO A 30 -15.13 -4.29 -7.76
CA PRO A 30 -15.47 -2.87 -7.86
C PRO A 30 -15.83 -2.28 -6.49
N GLY A 31 -15.30 -1.08 -6.20
CA GLY A 31 -15.54 -0.41 -4.90
C GLY A 31 -14.78 -1.02 -3.72
N LYS A 32 -13.82 -1.93 -3.97
CA LYS A 32 -12.98 -2.59 -2.95
C LYS A 32 -12.47 -1.66 -1.84
N PRO A 33 -11.90 -0.47 -2.11
CA PRO A 33 -11.42 0.40 -1.03
C PRO A 33 -12.47 0.75 0.04
N LEU A 34 -13.76 0.76 -0.33
CA LEU A 34 -14.89 1.03 0.56
C LEU A 34 -15.62 -0.23 1.04
N ALA A 35 -15.16 -1.43 0.66
CA ALA A 35 -15.66 -2.67 1.22
C ALA A 35 -15.41 -2.69 2.74
N LEU A 36 -16.41 -3.17 3.49
CA LEU A 36 -16.34 -3.18 4.94
C LEU A 36 -15.59 -4.42 5.43
N LEU A 37 -14.66 -4.18 6.34
CA LEU A 37 -13.95 -5.17 7.13
C LEU A 37 -14.14 -4.79 8.61
N GLY A 38 -14.80 -5.62 9.41
CA GLY A 38 -15.08 -5.28 10.82
C GLY A 38 -15.86 -3.98 11.02
N GLY A 39 -16.70 -3.60 10.04
CA GLY A 39 -17.52 -2.38 10.09
C GLY A 39 -16.83 -1.09 9.65
N MET A 40 -15.57 -1.14 9.21
CA MET A 40 -14.83 0.01 8.65
C MET A 40 -14.33 -0.30 7.23
N PRO A 41 -14.19 0.69 6.34
CA PRO A 41 -13.64 0.50 5.00
C PRO A 41 -12.23 -0.10 4.98
N LEU A 42 -11.92 -0.91 3.97
CA LEU A 42 -10.55 -1.43 3.77
C LEU A 42 -9.49 -0.32 3.78
N LEU A 43 -9.71 0.78 3.06
CA LEU A 43 -8.76 1.90 3.03
C LEU A 43 -8.52 2.50 4.42
N TRP A 44 -9.52 2.46 5.31
CA TRP A 44 -9.40 2.99 6.65
C TRP A 44 -8.42 2.15 7.46
N HIS A 45 -8.51 0.81 7.37
CA HIS A 45 -7.59 -0.09 8.06
C HIS A 45 -6.15 0.16 7.62
N VAL A 46 -5.90 0.20 6.31
CA VAL A 46 -4.56 0.50 5.75
C VAL A 46 -4.03 1.83 6.27
N HIS A 47 -4.87 2.88 6.26
CA HIS A 47 -4.51 4.19 6.77
C HIS A 47 -4.13 4.15 8.26
N GLN A 48 -4.90 3.45 9.10
CA GLN A 48 -4.54 3.29 10.51
C GLN A 48 -3.20 2.56 10.70
N ARG A 49 -2.93 1.50 9.92
CA ARG A 49 -1.62 0.82 9.97
C ARG A 49 -0.47 1.77 9.64
N CYS A 50 -0.67 2.66 8.66
CA CYS A 50 0.32 3.68 8.31
C CYS A 50 0.56 4.66 9.47
N LEU A 51 -0.50 5.14 10.14
CA LEU A 51 -0.37 6.05 11.28
C LEU A 51 0.31 5.42 12.50
N GLU A 52 0.25 4.09 12.64
CA GLU A 52 0.96 3.36 13.70
C GLU A 52 2.47 3.24 13.41
N ALA A 53 2.93 3.51 12.19
CA ALA A 53 4.35 3.48 11.84
C ALA A 53 5.09 4.69 12.41
N LYS A 54 6.32 4.49 12.88
CA LYS A 54 7.10 5.50 13.62
C LYS A 54 7.97 6.36 12.70
N ARG A 55 8.26 5.87 11.49
CA ARG A 55 9.14 6.53 10.51
C ARG A 55 8.37 7.23 9.40
N LEU A 56 7.08 7.52 9.63
CA LEU A 56 6.26 8.32 8.71
C LEU A 56 5.91 9.66 9.35
N ASP A 57 5.74 10.66 8.50
CA ASP A 57 5.28 12.02 8.85
C ASP A 57 3.78 12.21 8.62
N GLY A 58 3.16 11.25 7.93
CA GLY A 58 1.75 11.26 7.62
C GLY A 58 1.41 10.15 6.63
N ALA A 59 0.12 9.94 6.44
CA ALA A 59 -0.43 9.02 5.47
C ALA A 59 -1.53 9.73 4.68
N ILE A 60 -1.60 9.48 3.38
CA ILE A 60 -2.60 10.10 2.51
C ILE A 60 -3.18 9.09 1.54
N VAL A 61 -4.50 9.17 1.32
CA VAL A 61 -5.18 8.38 0.30
C VAL A 61 -5.13 9.10 -1.04
N ALA A 62 -4.66 8.42 -2.09
CA ALA A 62 -4.64 8.97 -3.44
C ALA A 62 -5.69 8.27 -4.29
N THR A 63 -6.64 9.02 -4.87
CA THR A 63 -7.77 8.41 -5.58
C THR A 63 -8.26 9.20 -6.80
N ASP A 64 -8.75 8.50 -7.82
CA ASP A 64 -9.47 9.02 -8.99
C ASP A 64 -10.98 8.83 -8.90
N ASP A 65 -11.53 8.38 -7.76
CA ASP A 65 -12.98 8.31 -7.52
C ASP A 65 -13.52 9.29 -6.45
N GLU A 66 -14.59 10.02 -6.75
CA GLU A 66 -15.19 11.03 -5.86
C GLU A 66 -15.84 10.39 -4.62
N ARG A 67 -16.33 9.15 -4.74
CA ARG A 67 -16.93 8.43 -3.60
C ARG A 67 -15.87 8.08 -2.57
N ILE A 68 -14.68 7.69 -3.03
CA ILE A 68 -13.55 7.41 -2.15
C ILE A 68 -13.08 8.69 -1.45
N GLU A 69 -12.98 9.82 -2.17
CA GLU A 69 -12.65 11.12 -1.57
C GLU A 69 -13.70 11.55 -0.54
N ALA A 70 -14.98 11.39 -0.84
CA ALA A 70 -16.08 11.70 0.09
C ALA A 70 -15.99 10.84 1.37
N ALA A 71 -15.73 9.54 1.24
CA ALA A 71 -15.51 8.66 2.38
C ALA A 71 -14.30 9.09 3.22
N CYS A 72 -13.19 9.48 2.59
CA CYS A 72 -12.01 10.00 3.30
C CYS A 72 -12.37 11.25 4.13
N ARG A 73 -13.14 12.19 3.54
CA ARG A 73 -13.61 13.40 4.23
C ARG A 73 -14.48 13.08 5.45
N GLU A 74 -15.42 12.16 5.33
CA GLU A 74 -16.27 11.74 6.46
C GLU A 74 -15.46 11.07 7.58
N LEU A 75 -14.41 10.31 7.21
CA LEU A 75 -13.55 9.59 8.15
C LEU A 75 -12.40 10.44 8.73
N GLY A 76 -12.26 11.71 8.30
CA GLY A 76 -11.14 12.57 8.70
C GLY A 76 -9.78 12.07 8.19
N ILE A 77 -9.77 11.39 7.04
CA ILE A 77 -8.56 10.89 6.37
C ILE A 77 -8.10 11.90 5.32
N ASP A 78 -6.84 12.29 5.38
CA ASP A 78 -6.23 13.13 4.35
C ASP A 78 -6.26 12.39 3.00
N SER A 79 -6.68 13.09 1.96
CA SER A 79 -6.75 12.53 0.61
C SER A 79 -6.38 13.54 -0.47
N ILE A 80 -5.82 13.04 -1.57
CA ILE A 80 -5.57 13.79 -2.80
C ILE A 80 -6.34 13.12 -3.94
N ARG A 81 -7.25 13.90 -4.56
CA ARG A 81 -7.84 13.56 -5.85
C ARG A 81 -6.78 13.64 -6.94
N THR A 82 -6.55 12.53 -7.62
CA THR A 82 -5.58 12.32 -8.71
C THR A 82 -6.30 12.05 -10.03
N GLY A 83 -5.57 12.08 -11.15
CA GLY A 83 -6.07 11.61 -12.44
C GLY A 83 -6.24 10.09 -12.52
N GLU A 84 -6.78 9.62 -13.64
CA GLU A 84 -6.75 8.18 -13.96
C GLU A 84 -5.31 7.77 -14.32
N HIS A 85 -4.82 6.70 -13.71
CA HIS A 85 -3.47 6.19 -13.90
C HIS A 85 -3.49 4.70 -14.19
N LEU A 86 -2.52 4.25 -14.99
CA LEU A 86 -2.37 2.83 -15.33
C LEU A 86 -2.08 1.98 -14.09
N THR A 87 -1.26 2.51 -13.18
CA THR A 87 -0.73 1.78 -12.04
C THR A 87 -0.84 2.59 -10.74
N GLY A 88 -0.75 1.90 -9.60
CA GLY A 88 -0.68 2.55 -8.30
C GLY A 88 0.57 3.42 -8.18
N THR A 89 1.70 2.97 -8.72
CA THR A 89 2.96 3.72 -8.70
C THR A 89 2.89 5.02 -9.50
N ASP A 90 2.25 5.02 -10.68
CA ASP A 90 2.01 6.26 -11.45
C ASP A 90 1.18 7.27 -10.64
N ARG A 91 0.19 6.79 -9.89
CA ARG A 91 -0.63 7.65 -9.00
C ARG A 91 0.21 8.24 -7.85
N VAL A 92 1.11 7.46 -7.28
CA VAL A 92 2.03 7.94 -6.23
C VAL A 92 2.98 9.02 -6.79
N ALA A 93 3.39 8.90 -8.05
CA ALA A 93 4.20 9.92 -8.71
C ALA A 93 3.46 11.27 -8.83
N GLU A 94 2.18 11.28 -9.20
CA GLU A 94 1.38 12.52 -9.22
C GLU A 94 1.29 13.15 -7.82
N VAL A 95 1.11 12.34 -6.78
CA VAL A 95 1.12 12.83 -5.39
C VAL A 95 2.48 13.45 -5.05
N ALA A 96 3.58 12.86 -5.49
CA ALA A 96 4.92 13.37 -5.25
C ALA A 96 5.17 14.75 -5.87
N GLU A 97 4.58 15.03 -7.05
CA GLU A 97 4.65 16.36 -7.68
C GLU A 97 3.92 17.44 -6.87
N ARG A 98 2.86 17.06 -6.16
CA ARG A 98 1.98 17.99 -5.43
C ARG A 98 2.34 18.12 -3.95
N LEU A 99 2.94 17.09 -3.38
CA LEU A 99 3.34 17.01 -1.98
C LEU A 99 4.82 16.59 -1.90
N PRO A 100 5.76 17.55 -1.96
CA PRO A 100 7.18 17.26 -1.86
C PRO A 100 7.56 16.64 -0.51
N ALA A 101 8.33 15.55 -0.58
CA ALA A 101 8.88 14.79 0.53
C ALA A 101 10.20 14.13 0.10
N ASP A 102 11.00 13.66 1.06
CA ASP A 102 12.27 12.97 0.78
C ASP A 102 12.03 11.51 0.33
N GLY A 103 10.95 10.91 0.80
CA GLY A 103 10.57 9.53 0.50
C GLY A 103 9.06 9.30 0.50
N TYR A 104 8.62 8.42 -0.37
CA TYR A 104 7.23 8.05 -0.58
C TYR A 104 7.09 6.55 -0.34
N ILE A 105 6.33 6.19 0.68
CA ILE A 105 6.04 4.80 1.02
C ILE A 105 4.68 4.44 0.43
N ASN A 106 4.69 3.74 -0.70
CA ASN A 106 3.47 3.24 -1.33
C ASN A 106 2.99 2.02 -0.54
N VAL A 107 1.80 2.15 0.06
CA VAL A 107 1.12 1.07 0.78
C VAL A 107 -0.17 0.77 0.04
N GLN A 108 -0.28 -0.39 -0.60
CA GLN A 108 -1.46 -0.73 -1.38
C GLN A 108 -2.74 -0.74 -0.52
N GLY A 109 -3.84 -0.20 -1.07
CA GLY A 109 -5.11 -0.06 -0.37
C GLY A 109 -5.83 -1.37 -0.03
N ASP A 110 -5.23 -2.51 -0.35
CA ASP A 110 -5.72 -3.87 -0.13
C ASP A 110 -4.92 -4.67 0.88
N GLU A 111 -4.02 -4.02 1.62
CA GLU A 111 -3.21 -4.63 2.67
C GLU A 111 -3.69 -4.17 4.07
N PRO A 112 -4.94 -4.44 4.49
CA PRO A 112 -5.53 -3.86 5.71
C PRO A 112 -4.79 -4.25 6.99
N PHE A 113 -3.99 -5.31 6.95
CA PHE A 113 -3.22 -5.82 8.09
C PHE A 113 -1.71 -5.56 7.97
N ILE A 114 -1.27 -4.74 7.02
CA ILE A 114 0.15 -4.45 6.81
C ILE A 114 0.84 -4.07 8.12
N SER A 115 2.01 -4.66 8.37
CA SER A 115 2.79 -4.41 9.57
C SER A 115 3.39 -2.99 9.58
N PRO A 116 3.14 -2.17 10.62
CA PRO A 116 3.78 -0.87 10.81
C PRO A 116 5.29 -1.01 10.98
N THR A 117 5.75 -2.15 11.50
CA THR A 117 7.18 -2.47 11.53
C THR A 117 7.71 -2.67 10.11
N ALA A 118 7.01 -3.40 9.24
CA ALA A 118 7.41 -3.52 7.84
C ALA A 118 7.45 -2.16 7.12
N ILE A 119 6.50 -1.27 7.40
CA ILE A 119 6.51 0.12 6.89
C ILE A 119 7.77 0.86 7.38
N ASN A 120 8.14 0.71 8.66
CA ASN A 120 9.37 1.30 9.18
C ASN A 120 10.61 0.70 8.51
N ASP A 121 10.65 -0.61 8.27
CA ASP A 121 11.78 -1.30 7.65
C ASP A 121 12.00 -0.80 6.21
N ILE A 122 10.91 -0.57 5.45
CA ILE A 122 10.98 -0.02 4.09
C ILE A 122 11.38 1.46 4.10
N SER A 123 10.83 2.24 5.03
CA SER A 123 11.21 3.63 5.25
C SER A 123 12.71 3.76 5.58
N GLU A 124 13.23 2.91 6.47
CA GLU A 124 14.64 2.86 6.81
C GLU A 124 15.51 2.40 5.64
N ALA A 125 15.13 1.31 4.96
CA ALA A 125 15.89 0.80 3.84
C ALA A 125 16.04 1.83 2.73
N LEU A 126 14.99 2.61 2.45
CA LEU A 126 15.03 3.71 1.47
C LEU A 126 16.08 4.77 1.81
N GLU A 127 16.41 4.99 3.08
CA GLU A 127 17.43 5.96 3.48
C GLU A 127 18.85 5.49 3.15
N PHE A 128 19.07 4.18 3.17
CA PHE A 128 20.37 3.52 3.12
C PHE A 128 20.55 2.63 1.89
N THR A 129 19.68 2.75 0.88
CA THR A 129 19.81 1.98 -0.35
C THR A 129 21.12 2.29 -1.09
N PRO A 130 21.68 1.30 -1.80
CA PRO A 130 22.82 1.53 -2.67
C PRO A 130 22.53 2.65 -3.69
N PRO A 131 23.54 3.48 -4.04
CA PRO A 131 23.39 4.46 -5.12
C PRO A 131 22.92 3.80 -6.42
N GLY A 132 21.92 4.39 -7.06
CA GLY A 132 21.33 3.88 -8.30
C GLY A 132 20.17 2.89 -8.11
N THR A 133 19.82 2.53 -6.86
CA THR A 133 18.56 1.82 -6.58
C THR A 133 17.37 2.74 -6.85
N CYS A 134 16.42 2.28 -7.67
CA CYS A 134 15.22 3.05 -8.00
C CYS A 134 14.07 2.81 -7.01
N ALA A 135 14.00 1.64 -6.39
CA ALA A 135 12.91 1.30 -5.48
C ALA A 135 13.36 0.32 -4.39
N VAL A 136 12.64 0.35 -3.28
CA VAL A 136 12.68 -0.68 -2.25
C VAL A 136 11.33 -1.39 -2.22
N ASN A 137 11.29 -2.72 -2.13
CA ASN A 137 10.05 -3.48 -2.02
C ASN A 137 10.16 -4.59 -0.95
N ALA A 138 9.13 -4.72 -0.12
CA ALA A 138 9.06 -5.72 0.93
C ALA A 138 8.73 -7.12 0.40
N TYR A 139 9.26 -8.13 1.07
CA TYR A 139 8.87 -9.53 0.88
C TYR A 139 8.88 -10.32 2.19
N THR A 140 8.14 -11.42 2.23
CA THR A 140 8.13 -12.37 3.36
C THR A 140 8.22 -13.81 2.86
N GLU A 141 8.64 -14.75 3.71
CA GLU A 141 8.69 -16.17 3.37
C GLU A 141 7.29 -16.79 3.41
N LEU A 142 6.93 -17.52 2.36
CA LEU A 142 5.69 -18.30 2.29
C LEU A 142 5.91 -19.66 2.95
N VAL A 143 5.20 -19.89 4.06
CA VAL A 143 5.21 -21.18 4.77
C VAL A 143 4.07 -22.11 4.34
N ASP A 144 2.96 -21.55 3.84
CA ASP A 144 1.80 -22.31 3.40
C ASP A 144 1.89 -22.70 1.92
N VAL A 145 1.65 -23.98 1.63
CA VAL A 145 1.69 -24.51 0.25
C VAL A 145 0.52 -23.97 -0.58
N GLY A 146 -0.63 -23.73 0.04
CA GLY A 146 -1.78 -23.13 -0.65
C GLY A 146 -1.45 -21.75 -1.21
N ALA A 147 -0.84 -20.89 -0.39
CA ALA A 147 -0.40 -19.55 -0.79
C ALA A 147 0.69 -19.57 -1.88
N VAL A 148 1.55 -20.60 -1.93
CA VAL A 148 2.53 -20.76 -3.02
C VAL A 148 1.83 -20.96 -4.37
N LEU A 149 0.76 -21.77 -4.39
CA LEU A 149 -0.01 -22.10 -5.60
C LEU A 149 -1.05 -21.05 -5.98
N ASP A 150 -1.39 -20.12 -5.08
CA ASP A 150 -2.35 -19.05 -5.34
C ASP A 150 -1.78 -18.02 -6.34
N HIS A 151 -2.44 -17.86 -7.49
CA HIS A 151 -2.05 -16.88 -8.53
C HIS A 151 -2.35 -15.43 -8.15
N ASN A 152 -3.13 -15.19 -7.09
CA ASN A 152 -3.29 -13.84 -6.54
C ASN A 152 -2.06 -13.42 -5.73
N VAL A 153 -1.34 -14.38 -5.15
CA VAL A 153 -0.09 -14.14 -4.42
C VAL A 153 1.07 -14.05 -5.40
N VAL A 154 1.71 -12.89 -5.47
CA VAL A 154 2.90 -12.68 -6.28
C VAL A 154 4.11 -13.26 -5.55
N LYS A 155 4.85 -14.14 -6.23
CA LYS A 155 6.12 -14.69 -5.75
C LYS A 155 7.27 -13.83 -6.27
N VAL A 156 8.34 -13.72 -5.48
CA VAL A 156 9.57 -13.01 -5.88
C VAL A 156 10.80 -13.90 -5.69
N VAL A 157 11.74 -13.83 -6.62
CA VAL A 157 13.09 -14.39 -6.46
C VAL A 157 14.04 -13.23 -6.21
N VAL A 158 14.87 -13.37 -5.18
CA VAL A 158 15.80 -12.34 -4.72
C VAL A 158 17.23 -12.80 -4.95
N THR A 159 18.08 -11.91 -5.48
CA THR A 159 19.50 -12.19 -5.73
C THR A 159 20.32 -12.18 -4.43
N ALA A 160 21.58 -12.63 -4.51
CA ALA A 160 22.53 -12.52 -3.39
C ALA A 160 22.87 -11.07 -2.98
N ARG A 161 22.52 -10.08 -3.81
CA ARG A 161 22.64 -8.64 -3.50
C ARG A 161 21.36 -8.05 -2.91
N SER A 162 20.39 -8.90 -2.60
CA SER A 162 19.06 -8.49 -2.15
C SER A 162 18.33 -7.62 -3.19
N GLU A 163 18.48 -7.92 -4.47
CA GLU A 163 17.75 -7.27 -5.56
C GLU A 163 16.68 -8.21 -6.12
N ALA A 164 15.59 -7.66 -6.66
CA ALA A 164 14.60 -8.46 -7.36
C ALA A 164 15.20 -9.07 -8.63
N LEU A 165 15.12 -10.38 -8.76
CA LEU A 165 15.49 -11.09 -10.00
C LEU A 165 14.27 -11.30 -10.89
N MET A 166 13.14 -11.71 -10.31
CA MET A 166 11.90 -11.99 -11.02
C MET A 166 10.71 -11.93 -10.07
N PHE A 167 9.59 -11.42 -10.57
CA PHE A 167 8.27 -11.51 -9.93
C PHE A 167 7.39 -12.41 -10.78
N SER A 168 6.59 -13.29 -10.17
CA SER A 168 5.62 -14.09 -10.93
C SER A 168 4.43 -14.51 -10.10
N ARG A 169 3.26 -14.60 -10.74
CA ARG A 169 2.08 -15.26 -10.18
C ARG A 169 2.20 -16.79 -10.22
N GLN A 170 3.14 -17.34 -10.99
CA GLN A 170 3.48 -18.76 -10.92
C GLN A 170 4.40 -19.06 -9.73
N PRO A 171 4.38 -20.28 -9.18
CA PRO A 171 5.33 -20.71 -8.18
C PRO A 171 6.77 -20.64 -8.71
N ILE A 172 7.57 -19.74 -8.16
CA ILE A 172 9.01 -19.61 -8.46
C ILE A 172 9.82 -19.55 -7.17
N PRO A 173 11.03 -20.17 -7.13
CA PRO A 173 11.67 -20.91 -8.22
C PRO A 173 11.11 -22.33 -8.39
N TYR A 174 11.34 -22.93 -9.56
CA TYR A 174 10.90 -24.31 -9.84
C TYR A 174 11.71 -25.32 -9.01
N PRO A 175 11.06 -26.26 -8.28
CA PRO A 175 11.71 -27.16 -7.35
C PRO A 175 12.33 -28.40 -8.05
N ARG A 176 13.33 -28.19 -8.92
CA ARG A 176 14.04 -29.31 -9.60
C ARG A 176 14.94 -30.10 -8.64
N GLY A 177 15.57 -29.40 -7.69
CA GLY A 177 16.51 -29.97 -6.72
C GLY A 177 15.91 -29.95 -5.31
N ASP A 178 16.63 -29.32 -4.38
CA ASP A 178 16.13 -29.12 -3.01
C ASP A 178 14.85 -28.30 -2.98
N ARG A 179 14.05 -28.48 -1.91
CA ARG A 179 12.83 -27.71 -1.69
C ARG A 179 13.21 -26.23 -1.55
N PRO A 180 12.80 -25.35 -2.49
CA PRO A 180 13.16 -23.95 -2.41
C PRO A 180 12.31 -23.25 -1.34
N LYS A 181 12.83 -22.11 -0.87
CA LYS A 181 12.01 -21.12 -0.19
C LYS A 181 11.20 -20.36 -1.22
N TYR A 182 9.91 -20.21 -0.97
CA TYR A 182 9.03 -19.36 -1.74
C TYR A 182 8.87 -18.05 -0.99
N LEU A 183 8.96 -16.92 -1.70
CA LEU A 183 8.86 -15.59 -1.09
C LEU A 183 7.65 -14.89 -1.70
N ARG A 184 6.80 -14.32 -0.84
CA ARG A 184 5.70 -13.45 -1.23
C ARG A 184 6.20 -12.03 -1.36
N GLN A 185 5.95 -11.41 -2.49
CA GLN A 185 6.06 -9.97 -2.65
C GLN A 185 4.88 -9.29 -1.95
N LEU A 186 5.15 -8.23 -1.20
CA LEU A 186 4.12 -7.44 -0.52
C LEU A 186 3.85 -6.14 -1.29
N GLY A 187 2.61 -5.66 -1.24
CA GLY A 187 2.19 -4.37 -1.77
C GLY A 187 2.73 -3.16 -0.99
N LEU A 188 4.01 -3.19 -0.61
CA LEU A 188 4.68 -2.18 0.20
C LEU A 188 6.02 -1.81 -0.43
N TYR A 189 6.13 -0.55 -0.85
CA TYR A 189 7.27 -0.04 -1.62
C TYR A 189 7.77 1.30 -1.07
N GLY A 190 9.05 1.59 -1.27
CA GLY A 190 9.66 2.89 -0.99
C GLY A 190 10.30 3.48 -2.24
N PHE A 191 10.03 4.77 -2.50
CA PHE A 191 10.59 5.51 -3.63
C PHE A 191 11.06 6.90 -3.21
N THR A 192 12.06 7.41 -3.91
CA THR A 192 12.34 8.86 -3.95
C THR A 192 11.45 9.53 -5.00
N GLY A 193 11.27 10.85 -4.91
CA GLY A 193 10.55 11.60 -5.94
C GLY A 193 11.18 11.47 -7.33
N GLU A 194 12.52 11.48 -7.41
CA GLU A 194 13.25 11.27 -8.67
C GLU A 194 12.97 9.90 -9.28
N ALA A 195 12.96 8.85 -8.45
CA ALA A 195 12.67 7.50 -8.93
C ALA A 195 11.22 7.36 -9.43
N LEU A 196 10.25 8.00 -8.79
CA LEU A 196 8.87 8.04 -9.27
C LEU A 196 8.76 8.74 -10.63
N GLN A 197 9.41 9.89 -10.80
CA GLN A 197 9.47 10.58 -12.10
C GLN A 197 10.17 9.75 -13.17
N HIS A 198 11.18 8.96 -12.78
CA HIS A 198 11.82 8.01 -13.67
C HIS A 198 10.87 6.87 -14.08
N PHE A 199 10.15 6.29 -13.13
CA PHE A 199 9.16 5.23 -13.37
C PHE A 199 8.10 5.63 -14.41
N CYS A 200 7.56 6.85 -14.31
CA CYS A 200 6.54 7.36 -15.22
C CYS A 200 7.05 7.64 -16.64
N ARG A 201 8.37 7.75 -16.83
CA ARG A 201 8.98 7.92 -18.16
C ARG A 201 9.27 6.58 -18.85
N LEU A 202 9.33 5.50 -18.10
CA LEU A 202 9.53 4.15 -18.65
C LEU A 202 8.23 3.64 -19.28
N GLN A 203 8.35 3.00 -20.44
CA GLN A 203 7.20 2.35 -21.05
C GLN A 203 6.85 1.07 -20.30
N GLN A 204 5.56 0.71 -20.30
CA GLN A 204 5.13 -0.57 -19.75
C GLN A 204 5.76 -1.72 -20.56
N GLY A 205 6.53 -2.59 -19.90
CA GLY A 205 7.18 -3.72 -20.56
C GLY A 205 6.26 -4.94 -20.75
N PRO A 206 6.65 -5.92 -21.58
CA PRO A 206 5.88 -7.15 -21.77
C PRO A 206 5.72 -7.98 -20.49
N LEU A 207 6.71 -8.04 -19.59
CA LEU A 207 6.61 -8.81 -18.34
C LEU A 207 5.66 -8.13 -17.35
N GLU A 208 5.75 -6.81 -17.19
CA GLU A 208 4.81 -6.05 -16.36
C GLU A 208 3.36 -6.30 -16.81
N ARG A 209 3.09 -6.25 -18.13
CA ARG A 209 1.75 -6.51 -18.67
C ARG A 209 1.30 -7.96 -18.45
N ALA A 210 2.20 -8.92 -18.61
CA ALA A 210 1.87 -10.34 -18.50
C ALA A 210 1.56 -10.75 -17.05
N GLU A 211 2.38 -10.30 -16.10
CA GLU A 211 2.23 -10.65 -14.68
C GLU A 211 1.33 -9.67 -13.91
N GLY A 212 1.12 -8.46 -14.44
CA GLY A 212 0.40 -7.39 -13.75
C GLY A 212 1.11 -6.96 -12.47
N VAL A 213 2.45 -6.84 -12.51
CA VAL A 213 3.30 -6.47 -11.36
C VAL A 213 4.15 -5.26 -11.73
N GLU A 214 3.83 -4.11 -11.13
CA GLU A 214 4.36 -2.79 -11.50
C GLU A 214 5.89 -2.70 -11.39
N MET A 215 6.50 -3.37 -10.41
CA MET A 215 7.96 -3.35 -10.21
C MET A 215 8.75 -4.03 -11.33
N LEU A 216 8.10 -4.87 -12.15
CA LEU A 216 8.73 -5.40 -13.36
C LEU A 216 9.09 -4.29 -14.34
N ARG A 217 8.44 -3.13 -14.33
CA ARG A 217 8.82 -2.00 -15.18
C ARG A 217 10.27 -1.59 -14.97
N PHE A 218 10.71 -1.48 -13.72
CA PHE A 218 12.11 -1.17 -13.39
C PHE A 218 13.04 -2.32 -13.77
N VAL A 219 12.69 -3.55 -13.38
CA VAL A 219 13.53 -4.73 -13.65
C VAL A 219 13.73 -4.94 -15.15
N GLU A 220 12.68 -4.80 -15.97
CA GLU A 220 12.74 -4.94 -17.43
C GLU A 220 13.64 -3.90 -18.10
N HIS A 221 13.74 -2.70 -17.52
CA HIS A 221 14.60 -1.62 -18.01
C HIS A 221 15.99 -1.62 -17.36
N GLY A 222 16.34 -2.67 -16.61
CA GLY A 222 17.65 -2.83 -16.00
C GLY A 222 17.89 -1.97 -14.75
N HIS A 223 16.82 -1.47 -14.13
CA HIS A 223 16.90 -0.72 -12.88
C HIS A 223 16.75 -1.63 -11.68
N ALA A 224 17.62 -1.43 -10.68
CA ALA A 224 17.62 -2.24 -9.47
C ALA A 224 16.43 -1.90 -8.56
N VAL A 225 15.72 -2.95 -8.13
CA VAL A 225 14.72 -2.90 -7.06
C VAL A 225 15.30 -3.67 -5.86
N GLN A 226 15.58 -2.96 -4.78
CA GLN A 226 16.09 -3.55 -3.55
C GLN A 226 14.96 -4.26 -2.81
N MET A 227 15.17 -5.51 -2.45
CA MET A 227 14.21 -6.35 -1.75
C MET A 227 14.54 -6.42 -0.26
N VAL A 228 13.54 -6.14 0.58
CA VAL A 228 13.70 -6.10 2.04
C VAL A 228 12.86 -7.21 2.67
N PRO A 229 13.47 -8.15 3.42
CA PRO A 229 12.72 -9.15 4.16
C PRO A 229 12.01 -8.48 5.34
N VAL A 230 10.72 -8.75 5.50
CA VAL A 230 9.91 -8.26 6.62
C VAL A 230 9.13 -9.40 7.26
N LEU A 231 8.71 -9.19 8.50
CA LEU A 231 7.74 -10.06 9.16
C LEU A 231 6.34 -9.48 8.96
N ASP A 232 5.56 -10.16 8.12
CA ASP A 232 4.17 -9.80 7.83
C ASP A 232 3.33 -11.05 7.55
N ASP A 233 2.41 -11.32 8.47
CA ASP A 233 1.43 -12.41 8.39
C ASP A 233 0.05 -11.88 7.93
N GLY A 234 0.01 -10.69 7.33
CA GLY A 234 -1.21 -10.01 6.92
C GLY A 234 -1.90 -10.70 5.74
N VAL A 235 -3.23 -10.63 5.73
CA VAL A 235 -4.08 -11.10 4.65
C VAL A 235 -4.42 -9.93 3.72
N ALA A 236 -3.93 -9.98 2.48
CA ALA A 236 -4.33 -9.05 1.43
C ALA A 236 -5.76 -9.34 0.95
N VAL A 237 -6.47 -8.30 0.49
CA VAL A 237 -7.85 -8.40 0.01
C VAL A 237 -7.96 -7.98 -1.45
N ASP A 238 -8.04 -8.95 -2.36
CA ASP A 238 -8.21 -8.69 -3.80
C ASP A 238 -9.57 -9.15 -4.34
N THR A 239 -10.18 -10.10 -3.66
CA THR A 239 -11.44 -10.74 -4.02
C THR A 239 -12.42 -10.73 -2.85
N PRO A 240 -13.74 -10.92 -3.09
CA PRO A 240 -14.71 -11.11 -2.02
C PRO A 240 -14.38 -12.30 -1.10
N GLU A 241 -13.77 -13.36 -1.63
CA GLU A 241 -13.30 -14.50 -0.86
C GLU A 241 -12.17 -14.09 0.10
N ASP A 242 -11.25 -13.24 -0.35
CA ASP A 242 -10.20 -12.68 0.51
C ASP A 242 -10.77 -11.84 1.63
N LEU A 243 -11.81 -11.05 1.36
CA LEU A 243 -12.48 -10.27 2.40
C LEU A 243 -13.06 -11.19 3.48
N THR A 244 -13.62 -12.33 3.10
CA THR A 244 -14.09 -13.34 4.05
C THR A 244 -12.94 -13.93 4.88
N ARG A 245 -11.77 -14.15 4.27
CA ARG A 245 -10.56 -14.59 4.99
C ARG A 245 -10.08 -13.51 5.96
N ALA A 246 -10.09 -12.24 5.52
CA ALA A 246 -9.72 -11.08 6.32
C ALA A 246 -10.63 -10.89 7.53
N GLU A 247 -11.95 -11.05 7.38
CA GLU A 247 -12.90 -10.99 8.52
C GLU A 247 -12.58 -12.04 9.58
N ARG A 248 -12.34 -13.30 9.16
CA ARG A 248 -11.94 -14.37 10.08
C ARG A 248 -10.61 -14.08 10.77
N PHE A 249 -9.67 -13.47 10.06
CA PHE A 249 -8.37 -13.08 10.61
C PHE A 249 -8.54 -11.96 11.64
N LEU A 250 -9.36 -10.95 11.35
CA LEU A 250 -9.69 -9.87 12.27
C LEU A 250 -10.34 -10.39 13.56
N ASP A 251 -11.32 -11.30 13.45
CA ASP A 251 -11.97 -11.94 14.60
C ASP A 251 -10.96 -12.69 15.50
N GLN A 252 -9.98 -13.36 14.90
CA GLN A 252 -8.92 -14.06 15.63
C GLN A 252 -8.00 -13.10 16.38
N LEU A 253 -7.64 -11.98 15.75
CA LEU A 253 -6.86 -10.91 16.37
C LEU A 253 -7.63 -10.31 17.55
N ASP A 254 -8.89 -9.97 17.36
CA ASP A 254 -9.73 -9.40 18.42
C ASP A 254 -9.92 -10.39 19.57
N GLY A 255 -10.16 -11.67 19.28
CA GLY A 255 -10.23 -12.71 20.30
C GLY A 255 -8.92 -12.94 21.05
N ALA A 256 -7.77 -12.71 20.43
CA ALA A 256 -6.46 -12.73 21.10
C ALA A 256 -6.23 -11.49 21.97
N VAL A 257 -6.71 -10.32 21.51
CA VAL A 257 -6.60 -9.02 22.20
C VAL A 257 -7.52 -8.95 23.42
N HIS A 258 -8.75 -9.47 23.34
CA HIS A 258 -9.67 -9.59 24.47
C HIS A 258 -9.12 -10.53 25.56
N ARG A 259 -8.44 -11.62 25.17
CA ARG A 259 -7.73 -12.50 26.11
C ARG A 259 -6.54 -11.82 26.80
N ARG A 260 -6.01 -10.73 26.23
CA ARG A 260 -4.95 -9.91 26.82
C ARG A 260 -5.46 -8.65 27.54
N GLY A 261 -6.78 -8.45 27.66
CA GLY A 261 -7.38 -7.40 28.47
C GLY A 261 -7.45 -6.00 27.85
N THR A 262 -7.18 -5.86 26.55
CA THR A 262 -7.33 -4.60 25.80
C THR A 262 -8.63 -4.62 25.00
N VAL A 263 -9.49 -3.59 25.14
CA VAL A 263 -10.72 -3.44 24.34
C VAL A 263 -10.48 -2.36 23.29
N ARG A 264 -10.59 -2.68 21.99
CA ARG A 264 -10.62 -1.66 20.93
C ARG A 264 -12.02 -1.04 20.85
N PRO A 265 -12.16 0.29 20.70
CA PRO A 265 -13.47 0.89 20.43
C PRO A 265 -14.02 0.37 19.11
N SER A 266 -15.30 -0.03 19.06
CA SER A 266 -15.96 -0.42 17.81
C SER A 266 -16.35 0.83 17.02
N ALA A 267 -15.44 1.38 16.22
CA ALA A 267 -15.81 2.31 15.18
C ALA A 267 -16.63 1.55 14.12
N ARG A 268 -17.83 2.04 13.80
CA ARG A 268 -18.64 1.55 12.66
C ARG A 268 -18.88 2.73 11.74
N TRP A 269 -18.71 2.51 10.44
CA TRP A 269 -19.01 3.49 9.42
C TRP A 269 -20.26 3.05 8.66
N ASP A 270 -21.28 3.90 8.64
CA ASP A 270 -22.61 3.61 8.07
C ASP A 270 -22.67 3.84 6.54
N GLY A 271 -21.52 4.07 5.90
CA GLY A 271 -21.42 4.40 4.47
C GLY A 271 -21.54 5.91 4.21
N ILE A 272 -21.32 6.30 2.95
CA ILE A 272 -21.42 7.70 2.53
C ILE A 272 -22.86 8.16 2.73
N THR A 273 -23.06 9.08 3.67
CA THR A 273 -24.39 9.66 3.88
C THR A 273 -24.68 10.61 2.73
N SER A 274 -25.67 10.28 1.89
CA SER A 274 -26.15 11.20 0.85
C SER A 274 -26.76 12.44 1.49
N SER A 275 -25.93 13.45 1.75
CA SER A 275 -26.34 14.80 2.11
C SER A 275 -26.40 15.70 0.88
N ALA A 276 -26.82 15.13 -0.27
CA ALA A 276 -26.95 15.84 -1.53
C ALA A 276 -28.30 15.61 -2.22
N THR A 277 -29.43 15.59 -1.50
CA THR A 277 -30.75 15.92 -2.09
C THR A 277 -31.76 16.35 -1.02
N ARG A 278 -31.61 17.55 -0.45
CA ARG A 278 -32.77 18.31 0.03
C ARG A 278 -33.00 19.44 -0.96
N VAL A 279 -33.70 19.13 -2.04
CA VAL A 279 -34.46 20.14 -2.77
C VAL A 279 -35.41 20.73 -1.76
N ARG A 280 -35.13 21.97 -1.32
CA ARG A 280 -36.10 22.79 -0.61
C ARG A 280 -37.25 23.02 -1.60
N SER A 281 -38.33 22.26 -1.45
CA SER A 281 -39.64 22.71 -1.89
C SER A 281 -39.97 23.96 -1.08
N SER A 282 -39.61 25.12 -1.61
CA SER A 282 -40.09 26.40 -1.13
C SER A 282 -41.60 26.43 -1.31
N GLU A 283 -42.32 26.39 -0.20
CA GLU A 283 -43.69 26.87 -0.09
C GLU A 283 -43.79 28.26 -0.72
N SER A 284 -44.66 28.42 -1.71
CA SER A 284 -45.20 29.73 -2.07
C SER A 284 -46.56 29.88 -1.39
N PRO A 285 -46.79 30.93 -0.59
CA PRO A 285 -48.06 31.14 0.10
C PRO A 285 -49.00 32.04 -0.71
N ARG A 286 -50.29 31.98 -0.35
CA ARG A 286 -51.39 32.94 -0.63
C ARG A 286 -52.03 32.82 -2.03
N SER A 287 -53.33 33.06 -2.24
CA SER A 287 -54.49 33.40 -1.41
C SER A 287 -55.72 33.54 -2.34
N HIS A 288 -56.90 33.23 -1.80
CA HIS A 288 -58.22 33.88 -2.04
C HIS A 288 -58.59 34.31 -3.47
N SER A 289 -59.54 33.59 -4.05
CA SER A 289 -60.94 34.04 -4.32
C SER A 289 -61.68 32.94 -5.07
#